data_AF-A0A0N5BIY2-F1
#
_entry.id   AF-A0A0N5BIY2-F1
#
_cell.length_a   1.000
_cell.length_b   1.000
_cell.length_c   1.000
_cell.angle_alpha   90.00
_cell.angle_beta   90.00
_cell.angle_gamma   90.00
#
_symmetry.space_group_name_H-M   'P 1'
#
loop_
_entity.id
_entity.type
_entity.pdbx_description
1 polymer ?
#
loop_
_entity_poly.entity_id
_entity_poly.type
_entity_poly.pdbx_seq_one_letter_code
_entity_poly.pdbx_strand_id
1 'polypeptide(L)'
;MVKKNNDGSTKLGAKARKAERDREEKARVAKAIEDASWEETDKKVLQKLKRKEEDERKKHEAEERRKELKAAYDKEMEVLAAKTQTSQKKVTQHQLFLEKQRREEALKKDEEEKAKARINVTVQSAEIEENLNRVVLDDSWASNTDQALTVLSGSATPTGSKMVQKTTYAEFESRRLPELKIAKPKMTLSQLKNAVRKEWMRSPENPYNANAAIKTSN
;
A
#
# COMPACT_ATOMS: atom_id res chain seq x y z
N MET A 1 -13.94 46.15 -16.85
CA MET A 1 -13.42 45.12 -15.92
C MET A 1 -14.60 44.43 -15.23
N VAL A 2 -15.22 43.46 -15.89
CA VAL A 2 -16.43 42.80 -15.37
C VAL A 2 -15.99 41.66 -14.45
N LYS A 3 -16.09 41.84 -13.13
CA LYS A 3 -15.95 40.76 -12.16
C LYS A 3 -17.14 39.81 -12.35
N LYS A 4 -16.94 38.78 -13.18
CA LYS A 4 -17.85 37.65 -13.34
C LYS A 4 -18.10 37.06 -11.95
N ASN A 5 -19.37 37.05 -11.54
CA ASN A 5 -19.82 36.57 -10.23
C ASN A 5 -19.35 35.13 -10.02
N ASN A 6 -18.20 34.97 -9.34
CA ASN A 6 -17.62 33.69 -8.98
C ASN A 6 -18.39 33.13 -7.79
N ASP A 7 -19.43 32.38 -8.14
CA ASP A 7 -20.01 31.20 -7.48
C ASP A 7 -19.95 31.19 -5.95
N GLY A 8 -21.04 31.62 -5.31
CA GLY A 8 -21.29 31.34 -3.89
C GLY A 8 -21.19 29.85 -3.54
N SER A 9 -21.43 28.95 -4.50
CA SER A 9 -21.31 27.50 -4.32
C SER A 9 -19.88 27.01 -4.06
N THR A 10 -18.86 27.59 -4.69
CA THR A 10 -17.45 27.19 -4.48
C THR A 10 -16.93 27.70 -3.14
N LYS A 11 -17.35 28.91 -2.75
CA LYS A 11 -17.04 29.51 -1.44
C LYS A 11 -17.75 28.79 -0.28
N LEU A 12 -19.00 28.36 -0.46
CA LEU A 12 -19.71 27.54 0.51
C LEU A 12 -19.05 26.16 0.68
N GLY A 13 -18.58 25.54 -0.41
CA GLY A 13 -17.80 24.30 -0.36
C GLY A 13 -16.45 24.46 0.37
N ALA A 14 -15.71 25.54 0.13
CA ALA A 14 -14.46 25.83 0.83
C ALA A 14 -14.66 26.08 2.33
N LYS A 15 -15.73 26.82 2.70
CA LYS A 15 -16.11 27.02 4.11
C LYS A 15 -16.56 25.72 4.78
N ALA A 16 -17.29 24.86 4.07
CA ALA A 16 -17.70 23.54 4.58
C ALA A 16 -16.49 22.65 4.86
N ARG A 17 -15.52 22.57 3.93
CA ARG A 17 -14.26 21.81 4.15
C ARG A 17 -13.42 22.35 5.29
N LYS A 18 -13.38 23.67 5.47
CA LYS A 18 -12.70 24.28 6.62
C LYS A 18 -13.40 23.92 7.93
N ALA A 19 -14.73 24.03 7.97
CA ALA A 19 -15.52 23.65 9.15
C ALA A 19 -15.40 22.15 9.48
N GLU A 20 -15.27 21.29 8.47
CA GLU A 20 -15.03 19.85 8.66
C GLU A 20 -13.66 19.57 9.26
N ARG A 21 -12.59 20.19 8.73
CA ARG A 21 -11.24 20.11 9.33
C ARG A 21 -11.20 20.64 10.77
N ASP A 22 -11.82 21.79 11.01
CA ASP A 22 -11.87 22.38 12.36
C ASP A 22 -12.67 21.48 13.34
N ARG A 23 -13.67 20.73 12.86
CA ARG A 23 -14.40 19.73 13.66
C ARG A 23 -13.56 18.49 13.94
N GLU A 24 -12.84 17.99 12.94
CA GLU A 24 -11.96 16.83 13.08
C GLU A 24 -10.79 17.13 14.02
N GLU A 25 -10.20 18.32 13.93
CA GLU A 25 -9.17 18.78 14.86
C GLU A 25 -9.72 18.87 16.29
N LYS A 26 -10.91 19.47 16.47
CA LYS A 26 -11.57 19.52 17.79
C LYS A 26 -11.90 18.13 18.32
N ALA A 27 -12.34 17.21 17.47
CA ALA A 27 -12.60 15.83 17.86
C ALA A 27 -11.30 15.11 18.27
N ARG A 28 -10.21 15.31 17.53
CA ARG A 28 -8.89 14.76 17.87
C ARG A 28 -8.37 15.33 19.19
N VAL A 29 -8.51 16.63 19.40
CA VAL A 29 -8.10 17.29 20.65
C VAL A 29 -8.97 16.83 21.82
N ALA A 30 -10.29 16.75 21.64
CA ALA A 30 -11.19 16.23 22.66
C ALA A 30 -10.86 14.78 23.02
N LYS A 31 -10.59 13.94 22.02
CA LYS A 31 -10.15 12.56 22.24
C LYS A 31 -8.82 12.50 22.98
N ALA A 32 -7.83 13.30 22.60
CA ALA A 32 -6.55 13.33 23.32
C ALA A 32 -6.68 13.80 24.77
N ILE A 33 -7.60 14.73 25.06
CA ILE A 33 -7.90 15.17 26.43
C ILE A 33 -8.61 14.06 27.21
N GLU A 34 -9.56 13.37 26.58
CA GLU A 34 -10.23 12.21 27.17
C GLU A 34 -9.21 11.11 27.47
N ASP A 35 -8.42 10.68 26.48
CA ASP A 35 -7.37 9.68 26.63
C ASP A 35 -6.39 10.06 27.75
N ALA A 36 -5.94 11.33 27.81
CA ALA A 36 -5.09 11.84 28.89
C ALA A 36 -5.77 11.81 30.26
N SER A 37 -7.08 12.06 30.33
CA SER A 37 -7.85 11.95 31.58
C SER A 37 -8.05 10.50 32.03
N TRP A 38 -7.90 9.53 31.12
CA TRP A 38 -7.94 8.10 31.38
C TRP A 38 -6.55 7.48 31.59
N GLU A 39 -5.48 8.25 31.51
CA GLU A 39 -4.13 7.74 31.79
C GLU A 39 -3.99 7.36 33.28
N GLU A 40 -3.47 6.16 33.51
CA GLU A 40 -3.24 5.64 34.86
C GLU A 40 -2.05 6.36 35.51
N THR A 41 -2.32 7.08 36.61
CA THR A 41 -1.28 7.86 37.32
C THR A 41 -0.78 7.18 38.59
N ASP A 42 -1.42 6.09 39.06
CA ASP A 42 -0.94 5.39 40.26
C ASP A 42 0.37 4.65 39.96
N LYS A 43 1.44 5.08 40.64
CA LYS A 43 2.77 4.48 40.61
C LYS A 43 2.75 2.96 40.82
N LYS A 44 1.89 2.45 41.70
CA LYS A 44 1.82 0.99 41.97
C LYS A 44 1.20 0.23 40.80
N VAL A 45 0.20 0.80 40.14
CA VAL A 45 -0.44 0.19 38.96
C VAL A 45 0.52 0.25 37.77
N LEU A 46 1.17 1.38 37.54
CA LEU A 46 2.21 1.51 36.51
C LEU A 46 3.37 0.52 36.72
N GLN A 47 3.82 0.32 37.96
CA GLN A 47 4.86 -0.66 38.25
C GLN A 47 4.39 -2.11 37.99
N LYS A 48 3.12 -2.44 38.25
CA LYS A 48 2.54 -3.75 37.90
C LYS A 48 2.44 -3.94 36.39
N LEU A 49 1.99 -2.92 35.65
CA LEU A 49 1.93 -2.94 34.19
C LEU A 49 3.31 -3.14 33.58
N LYS A 50 4.32 -2.40 34.05
CA LYS A 50 5.72 -2.57 33.60
C LYS A 50 6.27 -3.96 33.90
N ARG A 51 6.00 -4.53 35.08
CA ARG A 51 6.41 -5.91 35.40
C ARG A 51 5.76 -6.92 34.46
N LYS A 52 4.46 -6.74 34.17
CA LYS A 52 3.72 -7.60 33.24
C LYS A 52 4.28 -7.48 31.81
N GLU A 53 4.53 -6.26 31.34
CA GLU A 53 5.11 -5.99 30.02
C GLU A 53 6.52 -6.59 29.88
N GLU A 54 7.35 -6.48 30.91
CA GLU A 54 8.68 -7.11 30.95
C GLU A 54 8.60 -8.64 30.93
N ASP A 55 7.66 -9.24 31.66
CA ASP A 55 7.44 -10.69 31.66
C ASP A 55 6.91 -11.18 30.29
N GLU A 56 5.99 -10.44 29.67
CA GLU A 56 5.48 -10.72 28.32
C GLU A 56 6.57 -10.55 27.26
N ARG A 57 7.40 -9.51 27.35
CA ARG A 57 8.55 -9.29 26.46
C ARG A 57 9.57 -10.42 26.59
N LYS A 58 9.89 -10.83 27.80
CA LYS A 58 10.83 -11.94 28.07
C LYS A 58 10.28 -13.27 27.55
N LYS A 59 8.99 -13.52 27.70
CA LYS A 59 8.34 -14.72 27.15
C LYS A 59 8.39 -14.73 25.61
N HIS A 60 8.10 -13.60 24.98
CA HIS A 60 8.18 -13.46 23.52
C HIS A 60 9.60 -13.68 23.01
N GLU A 61 10.60 -13.09 23.65
CA GLU A 61 12.02 -13.30 23.31
C GLU A 61 12.43 -14.77 23.47
N ALA A 62 11.99 -15.44 24.54
CA ALA A 62 12.27 -16.86 24.75
C ALA A 62 11.58 -17.75 23.70
N GLU A 63 10.36 -17.42 23.28
CA GLU A 63 9.63 -18.12 22.23
C GLU A 63 10.30 -17.93 20.86
N GLU A 64 10.70 -16.71 20.51
CA GLU A 64 11.44 -16.43 19.27
C GLU A 64 12.80 -17.13 19.28
N ARG A 65 13.56 -17.07 20.38
CA ARG A 65 14.81 -17.82 20.53
C ARG A 65 14.58 -19.31 20.35
N ARG A 66 13.55 -19.89 20.97
CA ARG A 66 13.22 -21.31 20.84
C ARG A 66 12.86 -21.67 19.40
N LYS A 67 12.11 -20.80 18.71
CA LYS A 67 11.72 -20.97 17.31
C LYS A 67 12.92 -20.91 16.38
N GLU A 68 13.86 -19.99 16.62
CA GLU A 68 15.12 -19.90 15.88
C GLU A 68 16.00 -21.15 16.08
N LEU A 69 16.17 -21.62 17.32
CA LEU A 69 16.90 -22.86 17.60
C LEU A 69 16.23 -24.06 16.93
N LYS A 70 14.91 -24.15 16.99
CA LYS A 70 14.16 -25.22 16.31
C LYS A 70 14.34 -25.15 14.80
N ALA A 71 14.24 -23.97 14.21
CA ALA A 71 14.43 -23.79 12.77
C ALA A 71 15.86 -24.15 12.33
N ALA A 72 16.88 -23.87 13.15
CA ALA A 72 18.25 -24.31 12.89
C ALA A 72 18.39 -25.84 12.94
N TYR A 73 17.82 -26.48 13.98
CA TYR A 73 17.82 -27.94 14.11
C TYR A 73 17.10 -28.64 12.95
N ASP A 74 15.92 -28.14 12.56
CA ASP A 74 15.13 -28.72 11.47
C ASP A 74 15.91 -28.61 10.14
N LYS A 75 16.61 -27.49 9.88
CA LYS A 75 17.51 -27.33 8.72
C LYS A 75 18.68 -28.32 8.72
N GLU A 76 19.29 -28.58 9.87
CA GLU A 76 20.36 -29.58 9.99
C GLU A 76 19.83 -30.99 9.73
N MET A 77 18.64 -31.31 10.26
CA MET A 77 17.98 -32.60 10.01
C MET A 77 17.58 -32.79 8.55
N GLU A 78 17.14 -31.74 7.86
CA GLU A 78 16.85 -31.78 6.43
C GLU A 78 18.10 -32.09 5.61
N VAL A 79 19.23 -31.45 5.92
CA VAL A 79 20.52 -31.72 5.25
C VAL A 79 21.00 -33.15 5.53
N LEU A 80 20.84 -33.63 6.77
CA LEU A 80 21.17 -35.01 7.13
C LEU A 80 20.25 -36.02 6.43
N ALA A 81 18.95 -35.76 6.35
CA ALA A 81 17.97 -36.59 5.66
C ALA A 81 18.23 -36.64 4.14
N ALA A 82 18.66 -35.53 3.53
CA ALA A 82 19.09 -35.52 2.14
C ALA A 82 20.37 -36.36 1.93
N LYS A 83 21.27 -36.42 2.93
CA LYS A 83 22.51 -37.20 2.86
C LYS A 83 22.26 -38.71 3.01
N THR A 84 21.27 -39.14 3.80
CA THR A 84 20.98 -40.57 4.04
C THR A 84 20.40 -41.30 2.83
N GLN A 85 19.93 -40.59 1.80
CA GLN A 85 19.51 -41.20 0.53
C GLN A 85 20.69 -41.64 -0.37
N THR A 86 21.92 -41.24 -0.04
CA THR A 86 23.09 -41.78 -0.74
C THR A 86 23.44 -43.16 -0.17
N SER A 87 23.19 -44.22 -0.94
CA SER A 87 23.58 -45.58 -0.59
C SER A 87 25.05 -45.60 -0.18
N GLN A 88 25.37 -46.04 1.04
CA GLN A 88 26.75 -46.11 1.52
C GLN A 88 27.53 -47.18 0.75
N LYS A 89 28.14 -46.77 -0.37
CA LYS A 89 29.13 -47.58 -1.07
C LYS A 89 30.38 -47.61 -0.21
N LYS A 90 30.87 -48.82 0.10
CA LYS A 90 32.14 -48.99 0.81
C LYS A 90 33.24 -48.42 -0.06
N VAL A 91 33.86 -47.34 0.41
CA VAL A 91 34.99 -46.67 -0.23
C VAL A 91 36.26 -47.05 0.50
N THR A 92 37.32 -47.34 -0.24
CA THR A 92 38.63 -47.68 0.32
C THR A 92 39.30 -46.42 0.86
N GLN A 93 40.14 -46.53 1.90
CA GLN A 93 40.85 -45.38 2.49
C GLN A 93 41.60 -44.51 1.47
N HIS A 94 42.16 -45.14 0.43
CA HIS A 94 42.83 -44.44 -0.67
C HIS A 94 41.87 -43.57 -1.50
N GLN A 95 40.65 -44.04 -1.75
CA GLN A 95 39.60 -43.28 -2.43
C GLN A 95 39.17 -42.06 -1.61
N LEU A 96 39.08 -42.20 -0.29
CA LEU A 96 38.80 -41.09 0.64
C LEU A 96 39.88 -40.01 0.56
N PHE A 97 41.15 -40.42 0.51
CA PHE A 97 42.28 -39.49 0.41
C PHE A 97 42.26 -38.71 -0.91
N LEU A 98 42.01 -39.39 -2.03
CA LEU A 98 41.90 -38.75 -3.34
C LEU A 98 40.70 -37.79 -3.44
N GLU A 99 39.55 -38.17 -2.89
CA GLU A 99 38.37 -37.31 -2.87
C GLU A 99 38.57 -36.09 -1.96
N LYS A 100 39.24 -36.26 -0.82
CA LYS A 100 39.62 -35.16 0.06
C LYS A 100 40.57 -34.18 -0.64
N GLN A 101 41.63 -34.65 -1.29
CA GLN A 101 42.52 -33.78 -2.07
C GLN A 101 41.76 -33.04 -3.17
N ARG A 102 40.90 -33.73 -3.93
CA ARG A 102 40.08 -33.10 -4.98
C ARG A 102 39.18 -31.99 -4.41
N ARG A 103 38.60 -32.21 -3.22
CA ARG A 103 37.73 -31.23 -2.55
C ARG A 103 38.51 -30.02 -2.04
N GLU A 104 39.70 -30.24 -1.49
CA GLU A 104 40.60 -29.17 -1.05
C GLU A 104 41.12 -28.33 -2.23
N GLU A 105 41.46 -28.96 -3.35
CA GLU A 105 41.84 -28.27 -4.59
C GLU A 105 40.68 -27.47 -5.18
N ALA A 106 39.44 -28.00 -5.15
CA ALA A 106 38.26 -27.29 -5.62
C ALA A 106 37.96 -26.05 -4.75
N LEU A 107 38.10 -26.17 -3.42
CA LEU A 107 37.97 -25.03 -2.50
C LEU A 107 39.04 -23.98 -2.73
N LYS A 108 40.30 -24.38 -2.90
CA LYS A 108 41.39 -23.45 -3.26
C LYS A 108 41.13 -22.73 -4.57
N LYS A 109 40.64 -23.45 -5.60
CA LYS A 109 40.31 -22.84 -6.90
C LYS A 109 39.15 -21.85 -6.79
N ASP A 110 38.10 -22.16 -6.04
CA ASP A 110 36.98 -21.25 -5.78
C ASP A 110 37.43 -20.01 -4.97
N GLU A 111 38.33 -20.20 -4.01
CA GLU A 111 38.92 -19.09 -3.24
C GLU A 111 39.83 -18.20 -4.10
N GLU A 112 40.65 -18.80 -4.97
CA GLU A 112 41.47 -18.07 -5.95
C GLU A 112 40.60 -17.35 -7.00
N GLU A 113 39.50 -17.95 -7.45
CA GLU A 113 38.55 -17.34 -8.36
C GLU A 113 37.82 -16.18 -7.69
N LYS A 114 37.40 -16.32 -6.43
CA LYS A 114 36.85 -15.23 -5.62
C LYS A 114 37.87 -14.12 -5.37
N ALA A 115 39.14 -14.45 -5.15
CA ALA A 115 40.21 -13.48 -5.00
C ALA A 115 40.46 -12.72 -6.31
N LYS A 116 40.51 -13.42 -7.45
CA LYS A 116 40.63 -12.81 -8.78
C LYS A 116 39.39 -11.98 -9.14
N ALA A 117 38.19 -12.42 -8.79
CA ALA A 117 36.96 -11.67 -8.97
C ALA A 117 36.94 -10.39 -8.13
N ARG A 118 37.48 -10.42 -6.91
CA ARG A 118 37.65 -9.23 -6.05
C ARG A 118 38.66 -8.24 -6.63
N ILE A 119 39.73 -8.73 -7.28
CA ILE A 119 40.75 -7.88 -7.92
C ILE A 119 40.26 -7.32 -9.26
N ASN A 120 39.45 -8.08 -10.01
CA ASN A 120 38.96 -7.72 -11.32
C ASN A 120 37.60 -6.99 -11.31
N VAL A 121 37.18 -6.44 -10.16
CA VAL A 121 36.11 -5.44 -10.11
C VAL A 121 36.66 -4.14 -10.68
N THR A 122 36.81 -4.10 -12.01
CA THR A 122 36.79 -2.84 -12.74
C THR A 122 35.43 -2.23 -12.48
N VAL A 123 35.37 -1.20 -11.63
CA VAL A 123 34.21 -0.33 -11.52
C VAL A 123 33.92 0.14 -12.93
N GLN A 124 32.88 -0.41 -13.57
CA GLN A 124 32.42 0.13 -14.83
C GLN A 124 31.86 1.51 -14.50
N SER A 125 32.69 2.53 -14.70
CA SER A 125 32.29 3.94 -14.72
C SER A 125 31.48 4.24 -15.98
N ALA A 126 30.59 3.33 -16.39
CA ALA A 126 29.60 3.66 -17.38
C ALA A 126 28.66 4.66 -16.71
N GLU A 127 28.60 5.87 -17.25
CA GLU A 127 27.60 6.86 -16.88
C GLU A 127 26.23 6.19 -16.96
N ILE A 128 25.62 5.95 -15.79
CA ILE A 128 24.32 5.29 -15.70
C ILE A 128 23.33 6.25 -16.33
N GLU A 129 22.77 5.88 -17.50
CA GLU A 129 21.72 6.68 -18.12
C GLU A 129 20.53 6.78 -17.15
N GLU A 130 20.13 8.01 -16.84
CA GLU A 130 19.04 8.27 -15.90
C GLU A 130 17.73 7.68 -16.43
N ASN A 131 17.03 6.95 -15.56
CA ASN A 131 15.73 6.41 -15.90
C ASN A 131 14.68 7.53 -15.91
N LEU A 132 14.45 8.12 -17.10
CA LEU A 132 13.50 9.22 -17.34
C LEU A 132 12.04 8.87 -16.98
N ASN A 133 11.72 7.59 -16.78
CA ASN A 133 10.39 7.13 -16.36
C ASN A 133 10.27 6.92 -14.84
N ARG A 134 11.35 7.12 -14.07
CA ARG A 134 11.25 7.24 -12.62
C ARG A 134 10.89 8.69 -12.30
N VAL A 135 9.65 8.93 -11.91
CA VAL A 135 9.33 10.14 -11.15
C VAL A 135 10.10 10.01 -9.84
N VAL A 136 11.17 10.79 -9.68
CA VAL A 136 11.81 10.97 -8.37
C VAL A 136 10.78 11.71 -7.52
N LEU A 137 9.87 10.96 -6.89
CA LEU A 137 9.25 11.43 -5.67
C LEU A 137 10.43 11.58 -4.72
N ASP A 138 10.70 12.82 -4.27
CA ASP A 138 11.79 13.18 -3.37
C ASP A 138 12.16 11.99 -2.50
N ASP A 139 13.42 11.59 -2.53
CA ASP A 139 14.00 10.62 -1.60
C ASP A 139 14.04 11.27 -0.20
N SER A 140 12.87 11.62 0.33
CA SER A 140 12.66 12.13 1.68
C SER A 140 12.92 10.97 2.62
N TRP A 141 14.20 10.76 2.90
CA TRP A 141 14.72 9.91 3.95
C TRP A 141 14.03 10.33 5.26
N ALA A 142 12.98 9.61 5.63
CA ALA A 142 12.22 9.88 6.83
C ALA A 142 12.89 9.16 8.01
N SER A 143 13.96 9.76 8.53
CA SER A 143 14.68 9.21 9.69
C SER A 143 13.89 9.36 10.99
N ASN A 144 12.87 10.22 11.00
CA ASN A 144 12.04 10.53 12.15
C ASN A 144 10.55 10.25 11.86
N THR A 145 9.80 9.87 12.89
CA THR A 145 8.37 9.57 12.85
C THR A 145 7.53 10.73 12.29
N ASP A 146 7.83 11.97 12.66
CA ASP A 146 7.09 13.14 12.16
C ASP A 146 7.34 13.41 10.66
N GLN A 147 8.55 13.12 10.19
CA GLN A 147 8.89 13.20 8.78
C GLN A 147 8.18 12.09 7.99
N ALA A 148 8.13 10.88 8.55
CA ALA A 148 7.41 9.76 7.94
C ALA A 148 5.91 10.06 7.80
N LEU A 149 5.29 10.67 8.81
CA LEU A 149 3.89 11.12 8.78
C LEU A 149 3.65 12.21 7.73
N THR A 150 4.59 13.13 7.56
CA THR A 150 4.48 14.21 6.57
C THR A 150 4.56 13.67 5.14
N VAL A 151 5.48 12.73 4.89
CA VAL A 151 5.61 12.04 3.59
C VAL A 151 4.39 11.18 3.28
N LEU A 152 3.88 10.45 4.27
CA LEU A 152 2.70 9.60 4.14
C LEU A 152 1.41 10.42 3.94
N SER A 153 1.29 11.58 4.57
CA SER A 153 0.13 12.47 4.39
C SER A 153 0.16 13.26 3.07
N GLY A 154 1.30 13.29 2.38
CA GLY A 154 1.51 14.01 1.11
C GLY A 154 0.88 13.37 -0.14
N SER A 155 0.30 12.17 -0.06
CA SER A 155 -0.36 11.53 -1.21
C SER A 155 -1.67 10.84 -0.83
N ALA A 156 -2.56 11.58 -0.16
CA ALA A 156 -3.99 11.27 -0.20
C ALA A 156 -4.57 11.49 -1.61
N THR A 157 -4.07 10.73 -2.61
CA THR A 157 -4.87 10.40 -3.78
C THR A 157 -6.10 9.67 -3.26
N PRO A 158 -7.32 10.14 -3.54
CA PRO A 158 -8.53 9.50 -3.07
C PRO A 158 -8.68 8.15 -3.79
N THR A 159 -8.15 7.11 -3.17
CA THR A 159 -8.35 5.73 -3.59
C THR A 159 -9.83 5.40 -3.35
N GLY A 160 -10.56 5.14 -4.42
CA GLY A 160 -11.80 4.35 -4.33
C GLY A 160 -13.14 5.03 -4.59
N SER A 161 -13.21 6.24 -5.16
CA SER A 161 -14.44 6.59 -5.88
C SER A 161 -14.33 5.97 -7.27
N LYS A 162 -15.05 4.86 -7.51
CA LYS A 162 -15.31 4.39 -8.87
C LYS A 162 -15.79 5.61 -9.65
N MET A 163 -14.94 6.16 -10.52
CA MET A 163 -15.35 7.23 -11.41
C MET A 163 -16.36 6.60 -12.36
N VAL A 164 -17.63 6.57 -11.94
CA VAL A 164 -18.77 6.38 -12.81
C VAL A 164 -18.54 7.38 -13.92
N GLN A 165 -18.27 6.86 -15.12
CA GLN A 165 -17.99 7.70 -16.27
C GLN A 165 -19.09 8.74 -16.32
N LYS A 166 -18.68 10.02 -16.22
CA LYS A 166 -19.62 11.12 -16.15
C LYS A 166 -20.22 11.27 -17.53
N THR A 167 -21.22 10.45 -17.85
CA THR A 167 -22.00 10.60 -19.06
C THR A 167 -22.59 12.00 -19.01
N THR A 168 -22.26 12.83 -19.99
CA THR A 168 -22.85 14.17 -20.07
C THR A 168 -24.27 14.05 -20.58
N TYR A 169 -25.15 14.99 -20.22
CA TYR A 169 -26.52 14.99 -20.73
C TYR A 169 -26.57 14.98 -22.27
N ALA A 170 -25.58 15.60 -22.92
CA ALA A 170 -25.45 15.63 -24.38
C ALA A 170 -25.17 14.23 -24.97
N GLU A 171 -24.28 13.44 -24.36
CA GLU A 171 -24.00 12.07 -24.78
C GLU A 171 -25.24 11.18 -24.61
N PHE A 172 -25.94 11.31 -23.47
CA PHE A 172 -27.18 10.58 -23.21
C PHE A 172 -28.29 10.96 -24.21
N GLU A 173 -28.45 12.25 -24.51
CA GLU A 173 -29.41 12.74 -25.51
C GLU A 173 -29.10 12.17 -26.90
N SER A 174 -27.83 12.16 -27.30
CA SER A 174 -27.43 11.66 -28.63
C SER A 174 -27.74 10.19 -28.85
N ARG A 175 -27.58 9.35 -27.81
CA ARG A 175 -27.89 7.91 -27.85
C ARG A 175 -29.39 7.64 -27.79
N ARG A 176 -30.11 8.35 -26.92
CA ARG A 176 -31.51 8.03 -26.58
C ARG A 176 -32.52 8.65 -27.53
N LEU A 177 -32.18 9.78 -28.16
CA LEU A 177 -33.06 10.50 -29.07
C LEU A 177 -33.44 9.69 -30.34
N PRO A 178 -32.53 8.97 -31.02
CA PRO A 178 -32.88 8.11 -32.15
C PRO A 178 -33.81 6.95 -31.75
N GLU A 179 -33.56 6.29 -30.61
CA GLU A 179 -34.38 5.19 -30.11
C GLU A 179 -35.82 5.64 -29.85
N LEU A 180 -35.99 6.83 -29.24
CA LEU A 180 -37.31 7.42 -28.97
C LEU A 180 -38.04 7.89 -30.23
N LYS A 181 -37.32 8.33 -31.27
CA LYS A 181 -37.93 8.66 -32.57
C LYS A 181 -38.54 7.42 -33.24
N ILE A 182 -37.86 6.26 -33.13
CA ILE A 182 -38.36 4.98 -33.65
C ILE A 182 -39.54 4.49 -32.81
N ALA A 183 -39.44 4.55 -31.48
CA ALA A 183 -40.47 4.07 -30.57
C ALA A 183 -41.75 4.93 -30.57
N LYS A 184 -41.62 6.26 -30.79
CA LYS A 184 -42.73 7.21 -30.73
C LYS A 184 -42.68 8.21 -31.90
N PRO A 185 -42.98 7.75 -33.14
CA PRO A 185 -42.88 8.58 -34.34
C PRO A 185 -43.92 9.71 -34.43
N LYS A 186 -45.01 9.64 -33.64
CA LYS A 186 -46.07 10.68 -33.60
C LYS A 186 -45.73 11.90 -32.73
N MET A 187 -44.65 11.85 -31.96
CA MET A 187 -44.29 12.92 -31.02
C MET A 187 -43.38 13.96 -31.70
N THR A 188 -43.59 15.24 -31.37
CA THR A 188 -42.73 16.31 -31.87
C THR A 188 -41.36 16.29 -31.19
N LEU A 189 -40.34 16.86 -31.83
CA LEU A 189 -38.96 16.86 -31.30
C LEU A 189 -38.87 17.48 -29.89
N SER A 190 -39.65 18.53 -29.62
CA SER A 190 -39.72 19.17 -28.29
C SER A 190 -40.24 18.21 -27.22
N GLN A 191 -41.31 17.46 -27.55
CA GLN A 191 -41.87 16.46 -26.66
C GLN A 191 -40.87 15.31 -26.43
N LEU A 192 -40.15 14.86 -27.47
CA LEU A 192 -39.13 13.81 -27.35
C LEU A 192 -37.97 14.24 -26.45
N LYS A 193 -37.47 15.47 -26.61
CA LYS A 193 -36.44 16.05 -25.74
C LYS A 193 -36.89 16.15 -24.28
N ASN A 194 -38.15 16.53 -24.05
CA ASN A 194 -38.73 16.55 -22.71
C ASN A 194 -38.82 15.15 -22.09
N ALA A 195 -39.12 14.12 -22.89
CA ALA A 195 -39.12 12.73 -22.44
C ALA A 195 -37.70 12.24 -22.10
N VAL A 196 -36.70 12.52 -22.97
CA VAL A 196 -35.27 12.22 -22.71
C VAL A 196 -34.80 12.90 -21.42
N ARG A 197 -35.17 14.17 -21.20
CA ARG A 197 -34.81 14.90 -19.98
C ARG A 197 -35.41 14.24 -18.72
N LYS A 198 -36.63 13.74 -18.79
CA LYS A 198 -37.26 13.01 -17.68
C LYS A 198 -36.59 11.66 -17.43
N GLU A 199 -36.25 10.92 -18.49
CA GLU A 199 -35.49 9.67 -18.38
C GLU A 199 -34.09 9.93 -17.78
N TRP A 200 -33.42 11.01 -18.19
CA TRP A 200 -32.14 11.44 -17.62
C TRP A 200 -32.24 11.74 -16.13
N MET A 201 -33.27 12.47 -15.69
CA MET A 201 -33.49 12.77 -14.27
C MET A 201 -33.80 11.53 -13.42
N ARG A 202 -34.14 10.38 -14.02
CA ARG A 202 -34.33 9.11 -13.32
C ARG A 202 -33.18 8.12 -13.50
N SER A 203 -32.33 8.35 -14.51
CA SER A 203 -31.23 7.45 -14.87
C SER A 203 -30.15 7.41 -13.79
N PRO A 204 -29.53 6.24 -13.52
CA PRO A 204 -28.36 6.15 -12.64
C PRO A 204 -27.11 6.83 -13.24
N GLU A 205 -27.08 7.01 -14.55
CA GLU A 205 -26.02 7.73 -15.28
C GLU A 205 -25.99 9.23 -14.97
N ASN A 206 -27.08 9.78 -14.40
CA ASN A 206 -27.12 11.17 -13.99
C ASN A 206 -26.29 11.37 -12.72
N PRO A 207 -25.26 12.24 -12.74
CA PRO A 207 -24.40 12.47 -11.59
C PRO A 207 -25.17 12.93 -10.34
N TYR A 208 -26.31 13.61 -10.50
CA TYR A 208 -27.16 14.00 -9.38
C TYR A 208 -27.81 12.80 -8.68
N ASN A 209 -28.12 11.73 -9.42
CA ASN A 209 -28.74 10.52 -8.89
C ASN A 209 -27.69 9.52 -8.39
N ALA A 210 -26.55 9.42 -9.07
CA ALA A 210 -25.41 8.60 -8.63
C ALA A 210 -24.93 9.01 -7.22
N ASN A 211 -24.84 10.33 -6.97
CA ASN A 211 -24.48 10.86 -5.65
C ASN A 211 -25.54 10.62 -4.57
N ALA A 212 -26.82 10.45 -4.93
CA ALA A 212 -27.90 10.15 -3.99
C ALA A 212 -27.90 8.68 -3.57
N ALA A 213 -27.66 7.75 -4.50
CA ALA A 213 -27.57 6.31 -4.22
C ALA A 213 -26.38 5.94 -3.31
N ILE A 214 -25.26 6.65 -3.42
CA ILE A 214 -24.08 6.45 -2.56
C ILE A 214 -24.35 6.87 -1.10
N LYS A 215 -25.23 7.86 -0.87
CA LYS A 215 -25.55 8.33 0.49
C LYS A 215 -26.48 7.41 1.26
N THR A 216 -27.27 6.58 0.57
CA THR A 216 -28.23 5.65 1.20
C THR A 216 -27.61 4.30 1.57
N SER A 217 -26.37 4.04 1.20
CA SER A 217 -25.67 2.76 1.42
C SER A 217 -24.57 2.82 2.48
N ASN A 218 -24.48 3.92 3.25
CA ASN A 218 -23.71 4.06 4.48
C ASN A 218 -24.67 4.23 5.65
#